data_AF-N1ZTQ7-F1
#
_entry.id   AF-N1ZTQ7-F1
#
_cell.length_a   1.000
_cell.length_b   1.000
_cell.length_c   1.000
_cell.angle_alpha   90.00
_cell.angle_beta   90.00
_cell.angle_gamma   90.00
#
_symmetry.space_group_name_H-M   'P 1'
#
loop_
_entity.id
_entity.type
_entity.pdbx_description
1 polymer ?
#
loop_
_entity_poly.entity_id
_entity_poly.type
_entity_poly.pdbx_seq_one_letter_code
_entity_poly.pdbx_strand_id
1 'polypeptide(L)'
;MLNGEEKAINLFKYIRELCALRYKVVTNIKNEVWYQFFNEIPYDKEYMKCPFLEENDLLNNENENSIILQITKLEFEDCPEIPDILKDWINEDWKNYNAKLRRKSQIIKTIDNVETTISFDKYFSENEEEFRNSLIQWNKKREEWIQHQKKIEKINNFFVELREKYDELKNNSESIKLIW
;
A
#
# COMPACT_ATOMS: atom_id res chain seq x y z
N MET A 1 61.12 1.29 -28.30
CA MET A 1 59.82 1.66 -28.92
C MET A 1 58.81 0.61 -28.48
N LEU A 2 57.64 0.98 -27.96
CA LEU A 2 56.61 -0.02 -27.62
C LEU A 2 56.24 -0.82 -28.86
N ASN A 3 56.15 -2.14 -28.71
CA ASN A 3 55.68 -3.06 -29.75
C ASN A 3 54.22 -2.73 -30.14
N GLY A 4 53.78 -3.11 -31.34
CA GLY A 4 52.41 -2.88 -31.81
C GLY A 4 51.34 -3.42 -30.86
N GLU A 5 51.59 -4.60 -30.27
CA GLU A 5 50.71 -5.22 -29.27
C GLU A 5 50.59 -4.37 -27.98
N GLU A 6 51.72 -3.86 -27.50
CA GLU A 6 51.81 -3.02 -26.32
C GLU A 6 51.07 -1.68 -26.49
N LYS A 7 51.15 -1.09 -27.69
CA LYS A 7 50.38 0.12 -28.03
C LYS A 7 48.88 -0.16 -28.09
N ALA A 8 48.48 -1.30 -28.66
CA ALA A 8 47.07 -1.70 -28.70
C ALA A 8 46.51 -1.92 -27.29
N ILE A 9 47.25 -2.60 -26.41
CA ILE A 9 46.86 -2.83 -25.01
C ILE A 9 46.69 -1.49 -24.27
N ASN A 10 47.62 -0.56 -24.44
CA ASN A 10 47.53 0.76 -23.79
C ASN A 10 46.36 1.59 -24.32
N LEU A 11 46.07 1.53 -25.62
CA LEU A 11 44.89 2.17 -26.20
C LEU A 11 43.59 1.59 -25.61
N PHE A 12 43.47 0.27 -25.52
CA PHE A 12 42.29 -0.37 -24.92
C PHE A 12 42.15 -0.04 -23.43
N LYS A 13 43.24 0.01 -22.66
CA LYS A 13 43.20 0.46 -21.26
C LYS A 13 42.72 1.89 -21.13
N TYR A 14 43.24 2.79 -21.97
CA TYR A 14 42.82 4.19 -21.99
C TYR A 14 41.34 4.35 -22.33
N ILE A 15 40.86 3.65 -23.39
CA ILE A 15 39.45 3.65 -23.77
C ILE A 15 38.58 3.11 -22.63
N ARG A 16 39.01 2.02 -21.97
CA ARG A 16 38.28 1.44 -20.82
C ARG A 16 38.16 2.43 -19.66
N GLU A 17 39.24 3.13 -19.32
CA GLU A 17 39.22 4.14 -18.24
C GLU A 17 38.37 5.36 -18.60
N LEU A 18 38.45 5.84 -19.84
CA LEU A 18 37.55 6.87 -20.37
C LEU A 18 36.08 6.45 -20.31
N CYS A 19 35.79 5.20 -20.71
CA CYS A 19 34.45 4.65 -20.62
C CYS A 19 33.99 4.50 -19.18
N ALA A 20 34.86 4.11 -18.24
CA ALA A 20 34.52 4.01 -16.82
C ALA A 20 34.22 5.38 -16.17
N LEU A 21 34.84 6.46 -16.67
CA LEU A 21 34.54 7.83 -16.24
C LEU A 21 33.21 8.35 -16.80
N ARG A 22 32.84 7.94 -18.02
CA ARG A 22 31.58 8.36 -18.68
C ARG A 22 30.38 7.49 -18.34
N TYR A 23 30.60 6.21 -18.11
CA TYR A 23 29.56 5.22 -17.88
C TYR A 23 29.81 4.54 -16.54
N LYS A 24 29.03 4.91 -15.53
CA LYS A 24 28.98 4.16 -14.28
C LYS A 24 28.33 2.82 -14.58
N VAL A 25 29.14 1.76 -14.70
CA VAL A 25 28.62 0.40 -14.84
C VAL A 25 28.03 0.00 -13.50
N VAL A 26 26.71 0.05 -13.40
CA VAL A 26 25.97 -0.47 -12.25
C VAL A 26 25.84 -1.99 -12.44
N THR A 27 26.60 -2.75 -11.66
CA THR A 27 26.58 -4.22 -11.70
C THR A 27 25.56 -4.83 -10.73
N ASN A 28 25.03 -4.02 -9.81
CA ASN A 28 24.04 -4.43 -8.83
C ASN A 28 22.80 -3.56 -9.01
N ILE A 29 21.68 -4.21 -9.34
CA ILE A 29 20.36 -3.56 -9.53
C ILE A 29 19.97 -2.66 -8.35
N LYS A 30 20.44 -2.98 -7.13
CA LYS A 30 20.16 -2.19 -5.93
C LYS A 30 20.82 -0.81 -5.92
N ASN A 31 21.77 -0.57 -6.81
CA ASN A 31 22.45 0.71 -6.95
C ASN A 31 21.80 1.61 -8.03
N GLU A 32 20.73 1.14 -8.66
CA GLU A 32 19.91 1.94 -9.57
C GLU A 32 19.07 2.97 -8.82
N VAL A 33 18.59 3.99 -9.54
CA VAL A 33 17.73 5.04 -8.98
C VAL A 33 16.45 4.47 -8.39
N TRP A 34 15.94 3.41 -9.01
CA TRP A 34 14.78 2.68 -8.54
C TRP A 34 14.88 1.23 -9.00
N TYR A 35 14.46 0.31 -8.14
CA TYR A 35 14.30 -1.10 -8.44
C TYR A 35 13.13 -1.63 -7.62
N GLN A 36 12.45 -2.65 -8.13
CA GLN A 36 11.38 -3.34 -7.41
C GLN A 36 11.43 -4.83 -7.76
N PHE A 37 11.54 -5.68 -6.75
CA PHE A 37 11.45 -7.12 -6.98
C PHE A 37 9.99 -7.57 -6.96
N PHE A 38 9.66 -8.56 -7.81
CA PHE A 38 8.29 -9.10 -7.89
C PHE A 38 7.78 -9.68 -6.57
N ASN A 39 8.65 -10.24 -5.74
CA ASN A 39 8.31 -10.79 -4.42
C ASN A 39 8.05 -9.72 -3.35
N GLU A 40 8.44 -8.46 -3.59
CA GLU A 40 8.21 -7.32 -2.71
C GLU A 40 6.94 -6.55 -3.09
N ILE A 41 6.34 -6.85 -4.24
CA ILE A 41 5.09 -6.23 -4.67
C ILE A 41 3.97 -6.68 -3.71
N PRO A 42 3.11 -5.75 -3.22
CA PRO A 42 1.95 -6.10 -2.41
C PRO A 42 0.84 -6.74 -3.27
N TYR A 43 1.16 -7.90 -3.85
CA TYR A 43 0.37 -8.55 -4.86
C TYR A 43 -0.95 -9.10 -4.30
N ASP A 44 -2.01 -8.84 -5.03
CA ASP A 44 -3.35 -9.29 -4.73
C ASP A 44 -4.08 -9.61 -6.03
N LYS A 45 -4.45 -10.89 -6.21
CA LYS A 45 -5.10 -11.40 -7.43
C LYS A 45 -6.42 -10.69 -7.74
N GLU A 46 -7.06 -10.10 -6.74
CA GLU A 46 -8.32 -9.38 -6.91
C GLU A 46 -8.12 -8.01 -7.59
N TYR A 47 -6.99 -7.34 -7.32
CA TYR A 47 -6.78 -5.94 -7.70
C TYR A 47 -5.58 -5.70 -8.61
N MET A 48 -4.73 -6.72 -8.78
CA MET A 48 -3.55 -6.69 -9.64
C MET A 48 -3.55 -7.87 -10.58
N LYS A 49 -3.02 -7.63 -11.79
CA LYS A 49 -2.68 -8.69 -12.75
C LYS A 49 -1.18 -8.66 -12.98
N CYS A 50 -0.54 -9.80 -12.79
CA CYS A 50 0.90 -9.95 -12.99
C CYS A 50 1.19 -11.37 -13.48
N PRO A 51 1.39 -11.56 -14.80
CA PRO A 51 1.64 -12.90 -15.37
C PRO A 51 2.82 -13.64 -14.74
N PHE A 52 3.79 -12.92 -14.17
CA PHE A 52 4.96 -13.51 -13.51
C PHE A 52 4.67 -14.04 -12.09
N LEU A 53 3.60 -13.54 -11.44
CA LEU A 53 3.16 -13.99 -10.11
C LEU A 53 1.96 -14.94 -10.19
N GLU A 54 1.34 -15.05 -11.36
CA GLU A 54 0.20 -15.94 -11.62
C GLU A 54 0.70 -17.26 -12.22
N GLU A 55 0.65 -18.34 -11.43
CA GLU A 55 1.13 -19.68 -11.82
C GLU A 55 0.44 -20.29 -13.07
N ASN A 56 -0.64 -19.68 -13.59
CA ASN A 56 -1.52 -20.30 -14.58
C ASN A 56 -1.43 -19.74 -16.01
N ASP A 57 -0.79 -18.59 -16.24
CA ASP A 57 -0.93 -17.84 -17.52
C ASP A 57 0.30 -17.85 -18.45
N LEU A 58 1.34 -18.62 -18.11
CA LEU A 58 2.55 -18.75 -18.95
C LEU A 58 2.33 -19.52 -20.28
N LEU A 59 1.14 -20.04 -20.54
CA LEU A 59 0.87 -20.92 -21.69
C LEU A 59 0.05 -20.32 -22.83
N ASN A 60 -0.53 -19.11 -22.71
CA ASN A 60 -1.59 -18.68 -23.65
C ASN A 60 -1.44 -17.32 -24.36
N ASN A 61 -0.35 -16.56 -24.22
CA ASN A 61 -0.29 -15.21 -24.83
C ASN A 61 0.77 -15.08 -25.93
N GLU A 62 0.49 -15.65 -27.11
CA GLU A 62 1.22 -15.31 -28.34
C GLU A 62 0.73 -14.02 -29.01
N ASN A 63 -0.38 -13.39 -28.58
CA ASN A 63 -0.85 -12.14 -29.16
C ASN A 63 -1.67 -11.30 -28.16
N GLU A 64 -1.02 -10.35 -27.50
CA GLU A 64 -1.51 -9.02 -27.11
C GLU A 64 -0.39 -8.35 -26.31
N ASN A 65 -0.22 -7.02 -26.43
CA ASN A 65 0.78 -6.21 -25.72
C ASN A 65 1.12 -6.79 -24.34
N SER A 66 2.33 -7.30 -24.15
CA SER A 66 2.72 -8.06 -22.96
C SER A 66 2.62 -7.19 -21.70
N ILE A 67 1.48 -7.26 -21.00
CA ILE A 67 1.25 -6.55 -19.75
C ILE A 67 2.16 -7.20 -18.70
N ILE A 68 3.13 -6.45 -18.19
CA ILE A 68 4.06 -6.92 -17.14
C ILE A 68 3.38 -6.85 -15.77
N LEU A 69 2.67 -5.76 -15.53
CA LEU A 69 1.94 -5.50 -14.30
C LEU A 69 0.80 -4.54 -14.61
N GLN A 70 -0.40 -4.89 -14.17
CA GLN A 70 -1.56 -4.00 -14.15
C GLN A 70 -2.02 -3.83 -12.71
N ILE A 71 -2.17 -2.57 -12.29
CA ILE A 71 -2.67 -2.20 -10.98
C ILE A 71 -3.80 -1.19 -11.16
N THR A 72 -4.88 -1.37 -10.40
CA THR A 72 -6.02 -0.45 -10.42
C THR A 72 -6.05 0.32 -9.10
N LYS A 73 -6.28 1.63 -9.16
CA LYS A 73 -6.54 2.42 -7.97
C LYS A 73 -7.86 1.98 -7.35
N LEU A 74 -7.83 1.69 -6.05
CA LEU A 74 -8.99 1.20 -5.32
C LEU A 74 -9.61 2.32 -4.49
N GLU A 75 -10.93 2.28 -4.36
CA GLU A 75 -11.67 3.13 -3.44
C GLU A 75 -11.77 2.46 -2.07
N PHE A 76 -11.76 3.27 -1.01
CA PHE A 76 -11.93 2.77 0.34
C PHE A 76 -13.40 2.40 0.58
N GLU A 77 -13.64 1.23 1.15
CA GLU A 77 -14.97 0.79 1.56
C GLU A 77 -15.50 1.60 2.75
N ASP A 78 -16.82 1.76 2.81
CA ASP A 78 -17.48 2.41 3.93
C ASP A 78 -17.32 1.62 5.25
N CYS A 79 -17.09 2.36 6.34
CA CYS A 79 -17.00 1.79 7.67
C CYS A 79 -18.34 1.17 8.09
N PRO A 80 -18.36 -0.04 8.66
CA PRO A 80 -19.60 -0.67 9.11
C PRO A 80 -20.34 0.22 10.12
N GLU A 81 -21.65 0.37 9.90
CA GLU A 81 -22.50 1.20 10.76
C GLU A 81 -22.42 0.74 12.22
N ILE A 82 -22.22 1.72 13.11
CA ILE A 82 -22.20 1.51 14.54
C ILE A 82 -23.63 1.38 15.07
N PRO A 83 -23.94 0.36 15.89
CA PRO A 83 -25.20 0.27 16.60
C PRO A 83 -25.48 1.52 17.46
N ASP A 84 -26.72 1.99 17.49
CA ASP A 84 -27.11 3.19 18.25
C ASP A 84 -26.74 3.10 19.73
N ILE A 85 -26.86 1.90 20.31
CA ILE A 85 -26.48 1.62 21.70
C ILE A 85 -24.99 1.83 21.98
N LEU A 86 -24.12 1.74 20.96
CA LEU A 86 -22.67 1.93 21.09
C LEU A 86 -22.21 3.33 20.72
N LYS A 87 -22.98 4.03 19.86
CA LYS A 87 -22.60 5.31 19.24
C LYS A 87 -22.16 6.38 20.23
N ASP A 88 -22.89 6.51 21.33
CA ASP A 88 -22.61 7.51 22.37
C ASP A 88 -21.39 7.13 23.22
N TRP A 89 -21.11 5.83 23.36
CA TRP A 89 -20.13 5.27 24.29
C TRP A 89 -18.75 5.04 23.69
N ILE A 90 -18.62 5.20 22.37
CA ILE A 90 -17.39 5.01 21.62
C ILE A 90 -16.83 6.36 21.16
N ASN A 91 -15.52 6.43 20.97
CA ASN A 91 -14.80 7.57 20.43
C ASN A 91 -15.23 7.92 19.00
N GLU A 92 -15.34 9.20 18.65
CA GLU A 92 -15.90 9.68 17.37
C GLU A 92 -15.07 9.28 16.14
N ASP A 93 -13.79 8.98 16.34
CA ASP A 93 -12.84 8.49 15.34
C ASP A 93 -13.00 6.99 15.03
N TRP A 94 -14.09 6.34 15.45
CA TRP A 94 -14.36 4.93 15.15
C TRP A 94 -14.37 4.61 13.65
N LYS A 95 -14.71 5.60 12.80
CA LYS A 95 -14.67 5.54 11.33
C LYS A 95 -13.26 5.54 10.73
N ASN A 96 -12.24 5.84 11.52
CA ASN A 96 -10.86 5.81 11.05
C ASN A 96 -10.27 4.41 11.28
N TYR A 97 -9.82 3.75 10.22
CA TYR A 97 -9.24 2.40 10.30
C TYR A 97 -7.90 2.36 11.07
N ASN A 98 -7.20 3.50 11.18
CA ASN A 98 -5.98 3.66 11.96
C ASN A 98 -6.24 4.02 13.44
N ALA A 99 -7.46 4.43 13.77
CA ALA A 99 -7.82 4.77 15.14
C ALA A 99 -8.05 3.53 16.00
N LYS A 100 -7.54 3.60 17.25
CA LYS A 100 -7.85 2.61 18.28
C LYS A 100 -9.24 2.87 18.83
N LEU A 101 -10.05 1.82 18.92
CA LEU A 101 -11.35 1.90 19.56
C LEU A 101 -11.18 2.19 21.06
N ARG A 102 -11.86 3.23 21.55
CA ARG A 102 -11.83 3.63 22.96
C ARG A 102 -13.25 3.83 23.47
N ARG A 103 -13.50 3.25 24.63
CA ARG A 103 -14.74 3.41 25.37
C ARG A 103 -14.70 4.68 26.22
N LYS A 104 -15.78 5.45 26.22
CA LYS A 104 -16.00 6.59 27.12
C LYS A 104 -16.48 6.07 28.49
N SER A 105 -15.95 6.64 29.57
CA SER A 105 -16.37 6.31 30.94
C SER A 105 -17.70 6.97 31.33
N GLN A 106 -18.02 8.09 30.69
CA GLN A 106 -19.21 8.90 30.93
C GLN A 106 -19.63 9.60 29.64
N ILE A 107 -20.93 9.88 29.54
CA ILE A 107 -21.52 10.65 28.44
C ILE A 107 -22.42 11.74 29.03
N ILE A 108 -22.58 12.85 28.30
CA ILE A 108 -23.48 13.93 28.66
C ILE A 108 -24.70 13.83 27.73
N LYS A 109 -25.90 13.67 28.29
CA LYS A 109 -27.16 13.72 27.54
C LYS A 109 -28.00 14.89 28.04
N THR A 110 -28.63 15.60 27.11
CA THR A 110 -29.61 16.64 27.46
C THR A 110 -30.96 15.97 27.59
N ILE A 111 -31.53 15.98 28.80
CA ILE A 111 -32.88 15.48 29.09
C ILE A 111 -33.63 16.67 29.70
N ASP A 112 -34.77 17.04 29.13
CA ASP A 112 -35.60 18.16 29.60
C ASP A 112 -34.84 19.50 29.77
N ASN A 113 -33.99 19.86 28.80
CA ASN A 113 -33.10 21.04 28.84
C ASN A 113 -32.08 21.05 29.99
N VAL A 114 -31.84 19.91 30.66
CA VAL A 114 -30.81 19.75 31.68
C VAL A 114 -29.73 18.79 31.19
N GLU A 115 -28.48 19.24 31.22
CA GLU A 115 -27.32 18.37 30.96
C GLU A 115 -27.18 17.37 32.10
N THR A 116 -27.37 16.10 31.78
CA THR A 116 -27.24 14.99 32.73
C THR A 116 -26.03 14.14 32.33
N THR A 117 -25.07 14.02 33.25
CA THR A 117 -23.93 13.11 33.10
C THR A 117 -24.36 11.69 33.46
N ILE A 118 -24.24 10.77 32.51
CA ILE A 118 -24.54 9.35 32.69
C ILE A 118 -23.20 8.60 32.73
N SER A 119 -22.92 7.95 33.86
CA SER A 119 -21.77 7.06 33.98
C SER A 119 -22.04 5.72 33.30
N PHE A 120 -20.99 5.10 32.77
CA PHE A 120 -21.09 3.81 32.11
C PHE A 120 -21.72 2.74 33.01
N ASP A 121 -21.31 2.67 34.27
CA ASP A 121 -21.78 1.64 35.20
C ASP A 121 -23.29 1.73 35.47
N LYS A 122 -23.83 2.96 35.49
CA LYS A 122 -25.28 3.19 35.67
C LYS A 122 -26.07 2.74 34.45
N TYR A 123 -25.57 3.01 33.25
CA TYR A 123 -26.21 2.59 31.99
C TYR A 123 -26.15 1.07 31.77
N PHE A 124 -25.02 0.46 32.16
CA PHE A 124 -24.77 -0.96 31.93
C PHE A 124 -25.54 -1.89 32.86
N SER A 125 -25.83 -1.44 34.08
CA SER A 125 -26.55 -2.25 35.07
C SER A 125 -27.91 -2.77 34.56
N GLU A 126 -28.51 -2.10 33.56
CA GLU A 126 -29.80 -2.46 32.99
C GLU A 126 -29.71 -3.16 31.62
N ASN A 127 -28.62 -2.98 30.85
CA ASN A 127 -28.51 -3.43 29.44
C ASN A 127 -27.16 -4.11 29.10
N GLU A 128 -26.50 -4.72 30.10
CA GLU A 128 -25.14 -5.25 29.99
C GLU A 128 -24.97 -6.30 28.88
N GLU A 129 -25.91 -7.24 28.75
CA GLU A 129 -25.79 -8.36 27.81
C GLU A 129 -25.97 -7.91 26.35
N GLU A 130 -26.98 -7.09 26.07
CA GLU A 130 -27.26 -6.57 24.73
C GLU A 130 -26.12 -5.69 24.21
N PHE A 131 -25.58 -4.81 25.06
CA PHE A 131 -24.44 -3.99 24.68
C PHE A 131 -23.22 -4.86 24.38
N ARG A 132 -22.89 -5.82 25.25
CA ARG A 132 -21.72 -6.70 25.05
C ARG A 132 -21.82 -7.47 23.75
N ASN A 133 -22.99 -8.05 23.47
CA ASN A 133 -23.23 -8.79 22.25
C ASN A 133 -23.12 -7.89 21.01
N SER A 134 -23.71 -6.70 21.04
CA SER A 134 -23.61 -5.71 19.97
C SER A 134 -22.17 -5.27 19.71
N LEU A 135 -21.41 -5.02 20.79
CA LEU A 135 -20.00 -4.62 20.69
C LEU A 135 -19.15 -5.72 20.07
N ILE A 136 -19.32 -6.97 20.49
CA ILE A 136 -18.56 -8.10 19.96
C ILE A 136 -18.85 -8.29 18.46
N GLN A 137 -20.13 -8.29 18.08
CA GLN A 137 -20.54 -8.49 16.69
C GLN A 137 -20.05 -7.36 15.78
N TRP A 138 -20.22 -6.10 16.20
CA TRP A 138 -19.77 -4.95 15.43
C TRP A 138 -18.23 -4.88 15.36
N ASN A 139 -17.54 -5.16 16.47
CA ASN A 139 -16.07 -5.13 16.48
C ASN A 139 -15.49 -6.17 15.52
N LYS A 140 -16.09 -7.36 15.40
CA LYS A 140 -15.69 -8.35 14.40
C LYS A 140 -15.78 -7.80 12.97
N LYS A 141 -16.92 -7.20 12.61
CA LYS A 141 -17.12 -6.57 11.28
C LYS A 141 -16.12 -5.43 11.05
N ARG A 142 -15.87 -4.60 12.08
CA ARG A 142 -14.92 -3.50 12.00
C ARG A 142 -13.48 -4.01 11.82
N GLU A 143 -13.11 -5.10 12.48
CA GLU A 143 -11.78 -5.70 12.33
C GLU A 143 -11.56 -6.22 10.90
N GLU A 144 -12.54 -6.93 10.35
CA GLU A 144 -12.51 -7.40 8.95
C GLU A 144 -12.37 -6.22 7.99
N TRP A 145 -13.19 -5.18 8.15
CA TRP A 145 -13.09 -3.93 7.40
C TRP A 145 -11.71 -3.29 7.53
N ILE A 146 -11.13 -3.16 8.74
CA ILE A 146 -9.78 -2.58 8.92
C ILE A 146 -8.71 -3.34 8.13
N GLN A 147 -8.79 -4.68 8.09
CA GLN A 147 -7.82 -5.47 7.32
C GLN A 147 -7.93 -5.17 5.82
N HIS A 148 -9.16 -5.05 5.30
CA HIS A 148 -9.40 -4.68 3.90
C HIS A 148 -8.88 -3.26 3.61
N GLN A 149 -9.19 -2.29 4.46
CA GLN A 149 -8.71 -0.90 4.31
C GLN A 149 -7.18 -0.81 4.28
N LYS A 150 -6.48 -1.57 5.13
CA LYS A 150 -5.01 -1.64 5.12
C LYS A 150 -4.45 -2.30 3.86
N LYS A 151 -5.16 -3.30 3.32
CA LYS A 151 -4.79 -3.94 2.05
C LYS A 151 -4.92 -2.92 0.91
N ILE A 152 -6.06 -2.22 0.84
CA ILE A 152 -6.32 -1.13 -0.11
C ILE A 152 -5.26 -0.04 0.00
N GLU A 153 -4.93 0.41 1.21
CA GLU A 153 -3.90 1.44 1.45
C GLU A 153 -2.53 1.02 0.89
N LYS A 154 -2.08 -0.22 1.16
CA LYS A 154 -0.81 -0.73 0.61
C LYS A 154 -0.79 -0.74 -0.91
N ILE A 155 -1.88 -1.19 -1.53
CA ILE A 155 -2.02 -1.26 -2.99
C ILE A 155 -2.02 0.15 -3.59
N ASN A 156 -2.79 1.08 -3.01
CA ASN A 156 -2.85 2.46 -3.47
C ASN A 156 -1.52 3.20 -3.30
N ASN A 157 -0.77 2.95 -2.21
CA ASN A 157 0.56 3.52 -2.04
C ASN A 157 1.51 3.04 -3.15
N PHE A 158 1.49 1.75 -3.47
CA PHE A 158 2.29 1.21 -4.56
C PHE A 158 1.84 1.76 -5.94
N PHE A 159 0.54 1.95 -6.16
CA PHE A 159 0.03 2.63 -7.35
C PHE A 159 0.58 4.06 -7.48
N VAL A 160 0.59 4.83 -6.38
CA VAL A 160 1.12 6.20 -6.37
C VAL A 160 2.62 6.20 -6.70
N GLU A 161 3.39 5.31 -6.08
CA GLU A 161 4.82 5.16 -6.37
C GLU A 161 5.06 4.86 -7.87
N LEU A 162 4.36 3.86 -8.43
CA LEU A 162 4.47 3.54 -9.86
C LEU A 162 4.06 4.71 -10.76
N ARG A 163 3.06 5.49 -10.35
CA ARG A 163 2.62 6.67 -11.09
C ARG A 163 3.68 7.77 -11.09
N GLU A 164 4.30 8.03 -9.94
CA GLU A 164 5.42 8.96 -9.83
C GLU A 164 6.57 8.53 -10.74
N LYS A 165 6.92 7.23 -10.76
CA LYS A 165 7.95 6.69 -11.67
C LYS A 165 7.57 6.80 -13.14
N TYR A 166 6.30 6.58 -13.47
CA TYR A 166 5.80 6.83 -14.82
C TYR A 166 5.96 8.30 -15.24
N ASP A 167 5.61 9.23 -14.36
CA ASP A 167 5.72 10.67 -14.65
C ASP A 167 7.20 11.10 -14.74
N GLU A 168 8.09 10.55 -13.91
CA GLU A 168 9.57 10.74 -14.03
C GLU A 168 10.10 10.25 -15.37
N LEU A 169 9.70 9.05 -15.81
CA LEU A 169 10.09 8.46 -17.10
C LEU A 169 9.56 9.28 -18.27
N LYS A 170 8.32 9.75 -18.19
CA LYS A 170 7.70 10.58 -19.22
C LYS A 170 8.43 11.91 -19.39
N ASN A 171 8.87 12.52 -18.30
CA ASN A 171 9.60 13.80 -18.33
C ASN A 171 11.07 13.64 -18.76
N ASN A 172 11.66 12.45 -18.58
CA ASN A 172 13.07 12.16 -18.85
C ASN A 172 13.25 11.04 -19.90
N SER A 173 12.36 10.95 -20.89
CA SER A 173 12.27 9.80 -21.81
C SER A 173 13.54 9.57 -22.65
N GLU A 174 14.39 10.58 -22.80
CA GLU A 174 15.67 10.47 -23.51
C GLU A 174 16.81 9.89 -22.65
N SER A 175 16.74 10.06 -21.33
CA SER A 175 17.83 9.70 -20.40
C SER A 175 17.51 8.50 -19.52
N ILE A 176 16.23 8.19 -19.28
CA ILE A 176 15.80 7.10 -18.41
C ILE A 176 14.90 6.14 -19.18
N LYS A 177 15.17 4.84 -19.04
CA LYS A 177 14.34 3.76 -19.60
C LYS A 177 14.02 2.75 -18.51
N LEU A 178 12.81 2.24 -18.55
CA LEU A 178 12.42 1.10 -17.72
C LEU A 178 13.03 -0.18 -18.31
N ILE A 179 13.60 -1.01 -17.44
CA ILE A 179 14.14 -2.33 -17.75
C ILE A 179 13.46 -3.31 -16.80
N TRP A 180 13.02 -4.47 -17.32
CA TRP A 180 12.30 -5.51 -16.61
C TRP A 180 12.91 -6.88 -16.87
#